data_AF-A0A7V2TPB5-F1
#
_entry.id   AF-A0A7V2TPB5-F1
#
_cell.length_a   1.000
_cell.length_b   1.000
_cell.length_c   1.000
_cell.angle_alpha   90.00
_cell.angle_beta   90.00
_cell.angle_gamma   90.00
#
_symmetry.space_group_name_H-M   'P 1'
#
loop_
_entity.id
_entity.type
_entity.pdbx_description
1 polymer ?
#
loop_
_entity_poly.entity_id
_entity_poly.type
_entity_poly.pdbx_seq_one_letter_code
_entity_poly.pdbx_strand_id
1 'polypeptide(L)'
;MEAFDEAAASYAEAARFFRQASTLAPDDAARDECIFAAVSALVRRGIALGNLEKFGEAADTLRSAMPLFEQSGDDARFEKTRDFAAIKLREYLAKLNEQKDEKQKQEKNDSENSPNIGMILEAVTELPRKEVVVQENAAILQEKDTPDGPRE
;
A
#
# COMPACT_ATOMS: atom_id res chain seq x y z
N MET A 1 -11.20 -16.18 6.61
CA MET A 1 -9.91 -15.58 6.22
C MET A 1 -8.84 -16.64 6.05
N GLU A 2 -8.65 -17.57 6.99
CA GLU A 2 -7.65 -18.66 6.88
C GLU A 2 -7.78 -19.48 5.58
N ALA A 3 -8.99 -19.86 5.17
CA ALA A 3 -9.21 -20.63 3.95
C ALA A 3 -8.72 -19.92 2.67
N PHE A 4 -8.74 -18.58 2.60
CA PHE A 4 -8.24 -17.86 1.43
C PHE A 4 -6.72 -17.72 1.46
N ASP A 5 -6.11 -17.64 2.64
CA ASP A 5 -4.65 -17.58 2.76
C ASP A 5 -4.03 -18.94 2.41
N GLU A 6 -4.62 -20.03 2.92
CA GLU A 6 -4.25 -21.40 2.54
C GLU A 6 -4.47 -21.66 1.04
N ALA A 7 -5.58 -21.19 0.47
CA ALA A 7 -5.83 -21.29 -0.97
C ALA A 7 -4.78 -20.52 -1.79
N ALA A 8 -4.42 -19.30 -1.37
CA ALA A 8 -3.41 -18.50 -2.05
C ALA A 8 -2.03 -19.17 -2.01
N ALA A 9 -1.64 -19.78 -0.89
CA ALA A 9 -0.42 -20.56 -0.75
C ALA A 9 -0.43 -21.80 -1.66
N SER A 10 -1.51 -22.59 -1.61
CA SER A 10 -1.69 -23.79 -2.43
C SER A 10 -1.62 -23.50 -3.93
N TYR A 11 -2.26 -22.41 -4.38
CA TYR A 11 -2.17 -22.00 -5.78
C TYR A 11 -0.78 -21.50 -6.19
N ALA A 12 -0.02 -20.90 -5.27
CA ALA A 12 1.37 -20.53 -5.54
C ALA A 12 2.24 -21.78 -5.78
N GLU A 13 2.08 -22.79 -4.93
CA GLU A 13 2.78 -24.07 -5.09
C GLU A 13 2.37 -24.79 -6.37
N ALA A 14 1.07 -24.87 -6.66
CA ALA A 14 0.56 -25.47 -7.89
C ALA A 14 1.14 -24.80 -9.14
N ALA A 15 1.15 -23.46 -9.18
CA ALA A 15 1.75 -22.72 -10.29
C ALA A 15 3.25 -23.04 -10.44
N ARG A 16 3.99 -23.14 -9.34
CA ARG A 16 5.41 -23.53 -9.36
C ARG A 16 5.60 -24.94 -9.92
N PHE A 17 4.81 -25.91 -9.46
CA PHE A 17 4.90 -27.30 -9.94
C PHE A 17 4.58 -27.42 -11.43
N PHE A 18 3.52 -26.76 -11.91
CA PHE A 18 3.16 -26.80 -13.33
C PHE A 18 4.20 -26.12 -14.22
N ARG A 19 4.80 -25.01 -13.77
CA ARG A 19 5.93 -24.39 -14.51
C ARG A 19 7.17 -25.28 -14.54
N GLN A 20 7.42 -26.05 -13.49
CA GLN A 20 8.50 -27.04 -13.51
C GLN A 20 8.17 -28.22 -14.42
N ALA A 21 6.91 -28.68 -14.43
CA ALA A 21 6.47 -29.76 -15.31
C ALA A 21 6.55 -29.37 -16.79
N SER A 22 6.27 -28.11 -17.15
CA SER A 22 6.34 -27.66 -18.54
C SER A 22 7.75 -27.74 -19.13
N THR A 23 8.81 -27.64 -18.33
CA THR A 23 10.20 -27.80 -18.82
C THR A 23 10.58 -29.26 -19.04
N LEU A 24 9.82 -30.20 -18.48
CA LEU A 24 10.03 -31.65 -18.60
C LEU A 24 9.01 -32.30 -19.55
N ALA A 25 8.15 -31.52 -20.20
CA ALA A 25 7.08 -32.02 -21.04
C ALA A 25 7.62 -32.81 -22.25
N PRO A 26 7.05 -33.98 -22.58
CA PRO A 26 7.53 -34.84 -23.66
C PRO A 26 7.24 -34.28 -25.06
N ASP A 27 6.26 -33.38 -25.18
CA ASP A 27 5.84 -32.73 -26.42
C ASP A 27 5.25 -31.35 -26.13
N ASP A 28 4.94 -30.61 -27.20
CA ASP A 28 4.41 -29.25 -27.12
C ASP A 28 2.99 -29.22 -26.51
N ALA A 29 2.16 -30.23 -26.80
CA ALA A 29 0.79 -30.29 -26.26
C ALA A 29 0.79 -30.44 -24.72
N ALA A 30 1.66 -31.32 -24.19
CA ALA A 30 1.84 -31.48 -22.76
C ALA A 30 2.47 -30.23 -22.11
N ARG A 31 3.36 -29.53 -22.82
CA ARG A 31 3.93 -28.26 -22.35
C ARG A 31 2.84 -27.20 -22.22
N ASP A 32 2.00 -27.05 -23.24
CA ASP A 32 0.93 -26.06 -23.27
C ASP A 32 -0.12 -26.31 -22.18
N GLU A 33 -0.46 -27.58 -21.92
CA GLU A 33 -1.35 -27.95 -20.82
C GLU A 33 -0.74 -27.58 -19.45
N CYS A 34 0.56 -27.81 -19.26
CA CYS A 34 1.25 -27.38 -18.05
C CYS A 34 1.25 -25.85 -17.90
N ILE A 35 1.50 -25.11 -18.99
CA ILE A 35 1.45 -23.64 -18.97
C ILE A 35 0.02 -23.17 -18.63
N PHE A 36 -1.00 -23.76 -19.24
CA PHE A 36 -2.40 -23.44 -18.97
C PHE A 36 -2.77 -23.65 -17.49
N ALA A 37 -2.34 -24.78 -16.92
CA ALA A 37 -2.57 -25.09 -15.52
C ALA A 37 -1.83 -24.12 -14.59
N ALA A 38 -0.59 -23.75 -14.91
CA ALA A 38 0.18 -22.76 -14.16
C ALA A 38 -0.52 -21.39 -14.15
N VAL A 39 -0.97 -20.94 -15.32
CA VAL A 39 -1.69 -19.67 -15.49
C VAL A 39 -3.00 -19.68 -14.71
N SER A 40 -3.77 -20.76 -14.83
CA SER A 40 -5.03 -20.94 -14.09
C SER A 40 -4.82 -20.87 -12.58
N ALA A 41 -3.74 -21.48 -12.07
CA ALA A 41 -3.36 -21.40 -10.66
C ALA A 41 -3.00 -19.97 -10.25
N LEU A 42 -2.20 -19.24 -11.04
CA LEU A 42 -1.87 -17.83 -10.76
C LEU A 42 -3.11 -16.93 -10.72
N VAL A 43 -4.06 -17.13 -11.65
CA VAL A 43 -5.31 -16.37 -11.66
C VAL A 43 -6.13 -16.64 -10.40
N ARG A 44 -6.28 -17.91 -10.00
CA ARG A 44 -7.00 -18.28 -8.78
C ARG A 44 -6.31 -17.77 -7.51
N ARG A 45 -4.96 -17.77 -7.47
CA ARG A 45 -4.18 -17.13 -6.41
C ARG A 45 -4.50 -15.63 -6.32
N GLY A 46 -4.48 -14.93 -7.45
CA GLY A 46 -4.83 -13.51 -7.51
C GLY A 46 -6.21 -13.23 -6.93
N ILE A 47 -7.20 -14.06 -7.24
CA ILE A 47 -8.56 -13.95 -6.67
C ILE A 47 -8.55 -14.15 -5.15
N ALA A 48 -7.88 -15.20 -4.66
CA ALA A 48 -7.80 -15.48 -3.23
C ALA A 48 -7.14 -14.32 -2.45
N LEU A 49 -6.06 -13.74 -2.99
CA LEU A 49 -5.40 -12.55 -2.44
C LEU A 49 -6.32 -11.33 -2.47
N GLY A 50 -7.09 -11.14 -3.55
CA GLY A 50 -8.07 -10.06 -3.64
C GLY A 50 -9.20 -10.19 -2.61
N ASN A 51 -9.63 -11.42 -2.28
CA ASN A 51 -10.60 -11.66 -1.22
C ASN A 51 -10.03 -11.41 0.20
N LEU A 52 -8.71 -11.37 0.34
CA LEU A 52 -8.01 -10.95 1.56
C LEU A 52 -7.68 -9.45 1.54
N GLU A 53 -8.16 -8.70 0.54
CA GLU A 53 -7.87 -7.28 0.33
C GLU A 53 -6.37 -6.95 0.15
N LYS A 54 -5.55 -7.96 -0.11
CA LYS A 54 -4.13 -7.84 -0.47
C LYS A 54 -4.00 -7.42 -1.94
N PHE A 55 -4.61 -6.30 -2.32
CA PHE A 55 -4.80 -5.90 -3.72
C PHE A 55 -3.49 -5.69 -4.50
N GLY A 56 -2.42 -5.23 -3.82
CA GLY A 56 -1.10 -5.12 -4.42
C GLY A 56 -0.55 -6.48 -4.85
N GLU A 57 -0.51 -7.45 -3.93
CA GLU A 57 -0.05 -8.82 -4.22
C GLU A 57 -0.94 -9.51 -5.26
N ALA A 58 -2.26 -9.30 -5.18
CA ALA A 58 -3.22 -9.82 -6.15
C ALA A 58 -2.93 -9.29 -7.57
N ALA A 59 -2.74 -7.98 -7.71
CA ALA A 59 -2.41 -7.34 -8.98
C ALA A 59 -1.06 -7.81 -9.54
N ASP A 60 -0.03 -7.91 -8.71
CA ASP A 60 1.28 -8.39 -9.13
C ASP A 60 1.23 -9.85 -9.59
N THR A 61 0.44 -10.68 -8.91
CA THR A 61 0.21 -12.08 -9.30
C THR A 61 -0.44 -12.16 -10.67
N LEU A 62 -1.53 -11.40 -10.90
CA LEU A 62 -2.22 -11.40 -12.19
C LEU A 62 -1.33 -10.83 -13.31
N ARG A 63 -0.54 -9.79 -13.02
CA ARG A 63 0.44 -9.25 -13.98
C ARG A 63 1.49 -10.29 -14.37
N SER A 64 1.96 -11.10 -13.43
CA SER A 64 2.93 -12.18 -13.71
C SER A 64 2.38 -13.29 -14.59
N ALA A 65 1.05 -13.45 -14.65
CA ALA A 65 0.39 -14.41 -15.54
C ALA A 65 0.28 -13.90 -16.99
N MET A 66 0.32 -12.57 -17.22
CA MET A 66 0.13 -11.96 -18.55
C MET A 66 1.10 -12.49 -19.62
N PRO A 67 2.43 -12.55 -19.38
CA PRO A 67 3.38 -13.03 -20.38
C PRO A 67 3.19 -14.51 -20.76
N LEU A 68 2.54 -15.30 -19.91
CA LEU A 68 2.27 -16.72 -20.18
C LEU A 68 1.09 -16.89 -21.17
N PHE A 69 0.14 -15.95 -21.20
CA PHE A 69 -0.91 -15.93 -22.22
C PHE A 69 -0.37 -15.55 -23.61
N GLU A 70 0.70 -14.76 -23.67
CA GLU A 70 1.33 -14.38 -24.94
C GLU A 70 2.12 -15.55 -25.56
N GLN A 71 2.61 -16.48 -24.73
CA GLN A 71 3.32 -17.68 -25.19
C GLN A 71 2.40 -18.74 -25.80
N SER A 72 1.10 -18.73 -25.46
CA SER A 72 0.13 -19.75 -25.87
C SER A 72 -0.56 -19.50 -27.22
N GLY A 73 -0.24 -18.40 -27.92
CA GLY A 73 -0.87 -18.07 -29.21
C GLY A 73 -2.40 -17.89 -29.14
N ASP A 74 -3.10 -18.17 -30.25
CA ASP A 74 -4.56 -18.06 -30.37
C ASP A 74 -5.33 -19.28 -29.83
N ASP A 75 -4.86 -19.90 -28.74
CA ASP A 75 -5.63 -20.96 -28.07
C ASP A 75 -6.84 -20.35 -27.33
N ALA A 76 -8.04 -20.67 -27.81
CA ALA A 76 -9.31 -20.20 -27.25
C ALA A 76 -9.50 -20.54 -25.76
N ARG A 77 -8.79 -21.54 -25.22
CA ARG A 77 -8.80 -21.87 -23.78
C ARG A 77 -8.14 -20.75 -22.96
N PHE A 78 -7.07 -20.16 -23.48
CA PHE A 78 -6.34 -19.08 -22.83
C PHE A 78 -7.08 -17.75 -22.94
N GLU A 79 -7.80 -17.49 -24.03
CA GLU A 79 -8.53 -16.24 -24.28
C GLU A 79 -9.46 -15.87 -23.11
N LYS A 80 -10.38 -16.76 -22.73
CA LYS A 80 -11.33 -16.49 -21.64
C LYS A 80 -10.63 -16.25 -20.30
N THR A 81 -9.57 -17.01 -20.04
CA THR A 81 -8.81 -16.91 -18.79
C THR A 81 -7.98 -15.62 -18.74
N ARG A 82 -7.44 -15.18 -19.88
CA ARG A 82 -6.73 -13.92 -20.06
C ARG A 82 -7.65 -12.74 -19.82
N ASP A 83 -8.82 -12.72 -20.46
CA ASP A 83 -9.76 -11.62 -20.35
C ASP A 83 -10.27 -11.48 -18.91
N PHE A 84 -10.59 -12.60 -18.27
CA PHE A 84 -10.96 -12.62 -16.86
C PHE A 84 -9.84 -12.09 -15.96
N ALA A 85 -8.58 -12.51 -16.19
CA ALA A 85 -7.43 -12.02 -15.45
C ALA A 85 -7.18 -10.52 -15.66
N ALA A 86 -7.37 -10.01 -16.88
CA ALA A 86 -7.22 -8.58 -17.19
C ALA A 86 -8.29 -7.72 -16.49
N ILE A 87 -9.55 -8.19 -16.47
CA ILE A 87 -10.63 -7.53 -15.72
C ILE A 87 -10.28 -7.46 -14.24
N LYS A 88 -9.85 -8.57 -13.64
CA LYS A 88 -9.48 -8.63 -12.22
C LYS A 88 -8.26 -7.78 -11.89
N LEU A 89 -7.26 -7.75 -12.76
CA LEU A 89 -6.10 -6.89 -12.61
C LEU A 89 -6.50 -5.42 -12.54
N ARG A 90 -7.37 -4.97 -13.47
CA ARG A 90 -7.88 -3.59 -13.48
C ARG A 90 -8.68 -3.27 -12.22
N GLU A 91 -9.52 -4.19 -11.77
CA GLU A 91 -10.29 -4.06 -10.53
C GLU A 91 -9.37 -3.88 -9.31
N TYR A 92 -8.36 -4.72 -9.14
CA TYR A 92 -7.46 -4.65 -7.99
C TYR A 92 -6.54 -3.43 -8.02
N LEU A 93 -6.12 -2.97 -9.20
CA LEU A 93 -5.39 -1.72 -9.33
C LEU A 93 -6.23 -0.50 -8.94
N ALA A 94 -7.53 -0.49 -9.29
CA ALA A 94 -8.44 0.57 -8.85
C ALA A 94 -8.58 0.59 -7.32
N LYS A 95 -8.85 -0.56 -6.70
CA LYS A 95 -8.96 -0.70 -5.24
C LYS A 95 -7.65 -0.33 -4.51
N LEU A 96 -6.51 -0.68 -5.08
CA LEU A 96 -5.21 -0.30 -4.53
C LEU A 96 -5.00 1.22 -4.54
N ASN A 97 -5.49 1.91 -5.57
CA ASN A 97 -5.42 3.37 -5.64
C ASN A 97 -6.38 4.02 -4.63
N GLU A 98 -7.61 3.51 -4.51
CA GLU A 98 -8.57 3.96 -3.49
C GLU A 98 -7.98 3.88 -2.08
N GLN A 99 -7.34 2.75 -1.72
CA GLN A 99 -6.66 2.58 -0.44
C GLN A 99 -5.50 3.56 -0.22
N LYS A 100 -4.78 3.93 -1.29
CA LYS A 100 -3.69 4.92 -1.20
C LYS A 100 -4.24 6.32 -0.98
N ASP A 101 -5.33 6.67 -1.64
CA ASP A 101 -5.98 7.97 -1.52
C ASP A 101 -6.59 8.15 -0.11
N GLU A 102 -7.19 7.10 0.44
CA GLU A 102 -7.71 7.08 1.81
C GLU A 102 -6.60 7.27 2.84
N LYS A 103 -5.49 6.53 2.71
CA LYS A 103 -4.33 6.68 3.61
C LYS A 103 -3.75 8.09 3.56
N GLN A 104 -3.60 8.68 2.37
CA GLN A 104 -3.11 10.07 2.25
C GLN A 104 -4.04 11.08 2.90
N LYS A 105 -5.37 10.90 2.76
CA LYS A 105 -6.35 11.77 3.44
C LYS A 105 -6.26 11.62 4.96
N GLN A 106 -6.08 10.40 5.46
CA GLN A 106 -5.94 10.14 6.89
C GLN A 106 -4.65 10.74 7.46
N GLU A 107 -3.52 10.55 6.80
CA GLU A 107 -2.23 11.15 7.19
C GLU A 107 -2.29 12.69 7.20
N LYS A 108 -2.98 13.29 6.23
CA LYS A 108 -3.22 14.73 6.19
C LYS A 108 -4.07 15.20 7.37
N ASN A 109 -5.17 14.50 7.66
CA ASN A 109 -6.04 14.82 8.80
C ASN A 109 -5.31 14.65 10.14
N ASP A 110 -4.52 13.60 10.31
CA ASP A 110 -3.76 13.35 11.55
C ASP A 110 -2.65 14.39 11.76
N SER A 111 -2.04 14.87 10.68
CA SER A 111 -1.07 15.98 10.70
C SER A 111 -1.73 17.31 11.08
N GLU A 112 -2.88 17.63 10.48
CA GLU A 112 -3.65 18.85 10.75
C GLU A 112 -4.29 18.86 12.15
N ASN A 113 -4.62 17.68 12.70
CA ASN A 113 -5.29 17.53 13.99
C ASN A 113 -4.34 17.12 15.14
N SER A 114 -3.02 17.09 14.89
CA SER A 114 -2.02 16.81 15.92
C SER A 114 -1.88 18.03 16.87
N PRO A 115 -1.99 17.89 18.21
CA PRO A 115 -1.99 19.02 19.15
C PRO A 115 -0.68 19.84 19.25
N ASN A 116 0.30 19.66 18.36
CA ASN A 116 1.66 20.20 18.52
C ASN A 116 1.98 21.47 17.69
N ILE A 117 0.97 22.22 17.25
CA ILE A 117 1.18 23.60 16.79
C ILE A 117 1.23 24.59 17.98
N GLY A 118 0.78 24.18 19.17
CA GLY A 118 0.82 25.02 20.39
C GLY A 118 2.22 25.22 21.00
N MET A 119 3.18 24.31 20.76
CA MET A 119 4.55 24.44 21.30
C MET A 119 5.48 25.33 20.47
N ILE A 120 5.01 25.92 19.37
CA ILE A 120 5.84 26.82 18.54
C ILE A 120 5.86 28.26 19.08
N LEU A 121 5.02 28.64 20.05
CA LEU A 121 5.05 30.02 20.60
C LEU A 121 5.71 30.18 21.97
N GLU A 122 5.88 29.13 22.78
CA GLU A 122 6.30 29.31 24.18
C GLU A 122 7.83 29.20 24.41
N ALA A 123 8.60 28.72 23.41
CA ALA A 123 10.05 28.55 23.54
C ALA A 123 10.88 29.69 22.92
N VAL A 124 10.27 30.81 22.52
CA VAL A 124 10.99 31.99 22.03
C VAL A 124 10.88 33.10 23.06
N THR A 125 12.02 33.35 23.73
CA THR A 125 12.38 34.55 24.51
C THR A 125 12.04 34.57 26.01
N GLU A 126 12.66 33.68 26.80
CA GLU A 126 13.12 34.12 28.13
C GLU A 126 14.27 35.12 27.92
N LEU A 127 13.94 36.38 27.61
CA LEU A 127 14.88 37.48 27.70
C LEU A 127 15.13 37.75 29.19
N PRO A 128 16.33 37.51 29.72
CA PRO A 128 16.61 37.80 31.12
C PRO A 128 16.38 39.30 31.35
N ARG A 129 15.51 39.64 32.31
CA ARG A 129 15.04 40.99 32.68
C ARG A 129 13.87 41.58 31.89
N LYS A 130 13.10 40.78 31.12
CA LYS A 130 11.81 41.26 30.58
C LYS A 130 10.64 40.42 31.08
N GLU A 131 9.54 41.09 31.41
CA GLU A 131 8.27 40.46 31.76
C GLU A 131 7.20 40.79 30.72
N VAL A 132 6.29 39.85 30.49
CA VAL A 132 5.18 40.02 29.55
C VAL A 132 3.96 40.53 30.32
N VAL A 133 3.46 41.71 29.97
CA VAL A 133 2.25 42.30 30.53
C VAL A 133 1.15 42.30 29.47
N VAL A 134 -0.04 41.82 29.82
CA VAL A 134 -1.20 41.80 28.92
C VAL A 134 -2.08 43.02 29.19
N GLN A 135 -2.30 43.86 28.18
CA GLN A 135 -3.24 44.99 28.20
C GLN A 135 -4.16 44.93 26.99
N GLU A 136 -5.47 45.03 27.22
CA GLU A 136 -6.50 45.20 26.17
C GLU A 136 -6.35 44.26 24.95
N ASN A 137 -6.01 42.99 25.19
CA ASN A 137 -5.76 41.92 24.20
C ASN A 137 -4.41 41.97 23.45
N ALA A 138 -3.45 42.78 23.89
CA ALA A 138 -2.07 42.76 23.39
C ALA A 138 -1.09 42.35 24.50
N ALA A 139 -0.12 41.49 24.16
CA ALA A 139 1.00 41.13 25.03
C ALA A 139 2.21 42.04 24.73
N ILE A 140 2.70 42.75 25.74
CA ILE A 140 3.81 43.71 25.62
C ILE A 140 4.97 43.25 26.52
N LEU A 141 6.20 43.24 26.00
CA LEU A 141 7.43 42.99 26.75
C LEU A 141 7.91 44.27 27.45
N GLN A 142 7.92 44.29 28.78
CA GLN A 142 8.43 45.38 29.61
C GLN A 142 9.72 44.96 30.33
N GLU A 143 10.61 45.92 30.62
CA GLU A 143 11.80 45.65 31.44
C GLU A 143 11.39 45.49 32.91
N LYS A 144 11.96 44.48 33.57
CA LYS A 144 11.72 44.21 34.99
C LYS A 144 12.50 45.22 35.82
N ASP A 145 11.82 46.16 36.46
CA ASP A 145 12.41 47.06 37.44
C ASP A 145 12.97 46.25 38.62
N THR A 146 14.28 46.05 38.66
CA THR A 146 14.95 45.62 39.88
C THR A 146 15.14 46.83 40.79
N PRO A 147 14.65 46.81 42.03
CA PRO A 147 15.01 47.85 42.99
C PRO A 147 16.53 47.79 43.22
N ASP A 148 17.17 48.96 43.14
CA ASP A 148 18.59 49.17 43.45
C ASP A 148 18.97 48.37 44.71
N GLY A 149 19.90 47.42 44.55
CA GLY A 149 20.52 46.75 45.68
C GLY A 149 21.21 47.80 46.58
N PRO A 150 21.25 47.58 47.91
CA PRO A 150 21.75 48.58 48.83
C PRO A 150 23.21 48.91 48.52
N ARG A 151 23.51 50.21 48.44
CA ARG A 151 24.87 50.73 48.52
C ARG A 151 25.35 50.54 49.95
N GLU A 152 26.32 49.67 50.16
CA GLU A 152 27.36 49.74 51.21
C GLU A 152 28.53 48.80 50.85
#